data_AF-A0A950N2L0-F1
#
_entry.id   AF-A0A950N2L0-F1
#
_cell.length_a   1.000
_cell.length_b   1.000
_cell.length_c   1.000
_cell.angle_alpha   90.00
_cell.angle_beta   90.00
_cell.angle_gamma   90.00
#
_symmetry.space_group_name_H-M   'P 1'
#
loop_
_entity.id
_entity.type
_entity.pdbx_description
1 polymer ?
#
loop_
_entity_poly.entity_id
_entity_poly.type
_entity_poly.pdbx_seq_one_letter_code
_entity_poly.pdbx_strand_id
1 'polypeptide(L)'
;MRKGFVPYGPTKAALEAWSLILSKQLEGSGITVNVVLPGGPVDTIMVPGEDRSALISPNVMSPPMLGLFTEAGGKVTGQRFIAVEWDESLGIDPAAQQHAPAAWPQLAKPFSKMR
;
A
#
# COMPACT_ATOMS: atom_id res chain seq x y z
N MET A 1 -2.93 7.86 14.17
CA MET A 1 -2.81 6.50 14.77
C MET A 1 -3.83 6.34 15.90
N ARG A 2 -4.31 5.12 16.19
CA ARG A 2 -5.32 4.83 17.22
C ARG A 2 -4.68 4.63 18.60
N LYS A 3 -5.22 5.26 19.65
CA LYS A 3 -4.80 5.06 21.05
C LYS A 3 -4.97 3.57 21.43
N GLY A 4 -3.99 3.01 22.15
CA GLY A 4 -4.03 1.61 22.62
C GLY A 4 -3.46 0.56 21.65
N PHE A 5 -3.01 0.98 20.46
CA PHE A 5 -2.48 0.08 19.41
C PHE A 5 -0.95 0.23 19.23
N VAL A 6 -0.23 0.47 20.34
CA VAL A 6 1.20 0.82 20.33
C VAL A 6 2.10 -0.16 19.59
N PRO A 7 1.95 -1.50 19.66
CA PRO A 7 2.78 -2.38 18.83
C PRO A 7 2.28 -2.46 17.38
N TYR A 8 0.98 -2.32 17.15
CA TYR A 8 0.38 -2.58 15.84
C TYR A 8 0.72 -1.50 14.80
N GLY A 9 0.50 -0.23 15.13
CA GLY A 9 0.76 0.88 14.19
C GLY A 9 2.22 0.97 13.73
N PRO A 10 3.19 1.04 14.67
CA PRO A 10 4.61 1.06 14.36
C PRO A 10 5.12 -0.15 13.59
N THR A 11 4.65 -1.37 13.90
CA THR A 11 5.09 -2.56 13.13
C THR A 11 4.61 -2.54 11.69
N LYS A 12 3.39 -2.02 11.41
CA LYS A 12 2.90 -1.82 10.05
C LYS A 12 3.69 -0.72 9.31
N ALA A 13 4.02 0.38 9.98
CA ALA A 13 4.86 1.43 9.41
C ALA A 13 6.29 0.92 9.12
N ALA A 14 6.87 0.14 10.03
CA ALA A 14 8.17 -0.49 9.85
C ALA A 14 8.16 -1.49 8.69
N LEU A 15 7.09 -2.29 8.54
CA LEU A 15 6.92 -3.19 7.41
C LEU A 15 6.89 -2.44 6.08
N GLU A 16 6.13 -1.34 6.00
CA GLU A 16 6.06 -0.52 4.80
C GLU A 16 7.41 0.13 4.45
N ALA A 17 8.13 0.64 5.46
CA ALA A 17 9.50 1.15 5.28
C ALA A 17 10.48 0.07 4.81
N TRP A 18 10.41 -1.12 5.39
CA TRP A 18 11.22 -2.27 4.98
C TRP A 18 10.90 -2.70 3.55
N SER A 19 9.62 -2.71 3.15
CA SER A 19 9.23 -3.03 1.77
C SER A 19 9.84 -2.06 0.75
N LEU A 20 9.91 -0.76 1.03
CA LEU A 20 10.59 0.20 0.16
C LEU A 20 12.11 -0.07 0.07
N ILE A 21 12.75 -0.38 1.21
CA ILE A 21 14.20 -0.70 1.20
C ILE A 21 14.44 -1.98 0.39
N LEU A 22 13.62 -3.00 0.60
CA LEU A 22 13.70 -4.27 -0.10
C LEU A 22 13.49 -4.09 -1.61
N SER A 23 12.53 -3.24 -2.02
CA SER A 23 12.30 -2.96 -3.44
C SER A 23 13.55 -2.39 -4.12
N LYS A 24 14.30 -1.54 -3.41
CA LYS A 24 15.57 -0.96 -3.91
C LYS A 24 16.70 -1.98 -3.92
N GLN A 25 16.79 -2.84 -2.89
CA GLN A 25 17.80 -3.90 -2.84
C GLN A 25 17.63 -4.95 -3.94
N LEU A 26 16.41 -5.09 -4.48
CA LEU A 26 16.07 -6.03 -5.53
C LEU A 26 16.09 -5.42 -6.94
N GLU A 27 16.53 -4.17 -7.11
CA GLU A 27 16.70 -3.56 -8.43
C GLU A 27 17.59 -4.43 -9.33
N GLY A 28 17.12 -4.67 -10.57
CA GLY A 28 17.80 -5.55 -11.54
C GLY A 28 17.58 -7.05 -11.36
N SER A 29 16.94 -7.51 -10.28
CA SER A 29 16.64 -8.94 -10.07
C SER A 29 15.41 -9.46 -10.82
N GLY A 30 14.55 -8.55 -11.29
CA GLY A 30 13.23 -8.89 -11.84
C GLY A 30 12.13 -9.10 -10.77
N ILE A 31 12.45 -8.96 -9.48
CA ILE A 31 11.47 -9.05 -8.39
C ILE A 31 10.96 -7.64 -8.04
N THR A 32 9.63 -7.49 -7.98
CA THR A 32 8.97 -6.25 -7.54
C THR A 32 8.42 -6.39 -6.12
N VAL A 33 8.40 -5.27 -5.37
CA VAL A 33 7.88 -5.23 -4.00
C VAL A 33 7.02 -3.98 -3.85
N ASN A 34 5.75 -4.17 -3.51
CA ASN A 34 4.77 -3.09 -3.33
C ASN A 34 3.93 -3.33 -2.07
N VAL A 35 3.19 -2.32 -1.65
CA VAL A 35 2.31 -2.38 -0.47
C VAL A 35 0.87 -2.09 -0.90
N VAL A 36 -0.07 -2.95 -0.48
CA VAL A 36 -1.50 -2.69 -0.66
C VAL A 36 -2.15 -2.56 0.71
N LEU A 37 -2.90 -1.48 0.90
CA LEU A 37 -3.62 -1.21 2.14
C LEU A 37 -5.10 -1.03 1.83
N PRO A 38 -6.03 -1.46 2.70
CA PRO A 38 -7.46 -1.30 2.42
C PRO A 38 -7.92 0.15 2.33
N GLY A 39 -7.31 1.05 3.11
CA GLY A 39 -7.74 2.44 3.28
C GLY A 39 -8.60 2.69 4.52
N GLY A 40 -8.93 1.65 5.29
CA GLY A 40 -9.66 1.77 6.55
C GLY A 40 -9.92 0.40 7.20
N PRO A 41 -10.76 0.36 8.25
CA PRO A 41 -11.22 -0.87 8.87
C PRO A 41 -12.00 -1.73 7.86
N VAL A 42 -11.62 -3.01 7.76
CA VAL A 42 -12.22 -3.96 6.81
C VAL A 42 -13.14 -4.92 7.55
N ASP A 43 -14.22 -5.31 6.90
CA ASP A 43 -15.24 -6.26 7.34
C ASP A 43 -14.67 -7.67 7.54
N THR A 44 -13.80 -7.84 8.54
CA THR A 44 -13.14 -9.11 8.90
C THR A 44 -13.34 -9.39 10.38
N ILE A 45 -13.06 -10.62 10.81
CA ILE A 45 -13.11 -11.01 12.23
C ILE A 45 -12.08 -10.25 13.10
N MET A 46 -11.07 -9.63 12.48
CA MET A 46 -10.02 -8.87 13.16
C MET A 46 -10.49 -7.49 13.65
N VAL A 47 -11.68 -7.04 13.25
CA VAL A 47 -12.28 -5.77 13.65
C VAL A 47 -13.53 -6.03 14.51
N PRO A 48 -13.37 -6.23 15.84
CA PRO A 48 -14.48 -6.52 16.74
C PRO A 48 -15.22 -5.25 17.18
N GLY A 49 -16.53 -5.38 17.41
CA GLY A 49 -17.33 -4.35 18.08
C GLY A 49 -17.70 -3.11 17.25
N GLU A 50 -17.36 -3.09 15.98
CA GLU A 50 -17.77 -2.03 15.04
C GLU A 50 -19.05 -2.44 14.30
N ASP A 51 -19.85 -1.46 13.88
CA ASP A 51 -20.98 -1.68 12.98
C ASP A 51 -20.47 -2.16 11.61
N ARG A 52 -20.86 -3.39 11.22
CA ARG A 52 -20.42 -4.04 9.98
C ARG A 52 -20.80 -3.23 8.73
N SER A 53 -21.91 -2.49 8.78
CA SER A 53 -22.34 -1.65 7.67
C SER A 53 -21.42 -0.44 7.41
N ALA A 54 -20.61 -0.05 8.40
CA ALA A 54 -19.64 1.02 8.29
C ALA A 54 -18.23 0.53 7.88
N LEU A 55 -18.03 -0.78 7.70
CA LEU A 55 -16.74 -1.37 7.36
C LEU A 55 -16.55 -1.54 5.86
N ILE A 56 -15.31 -1.43 5.41
CA ILE A 56 -14.93 -1.65 4.02
C ILE A 56 -15.06 -3.14 3.70
N SER A 57 -15.70 -3.49 2.59
CA SER A 57 -15.72 -4.89 2.11
C SER A 57 -14.30 -5.38 1.82
N PRO A 58 -13.89 -6.58 2.26
CA PRO A 58 -12.56 -7.13 1.97
C PRO A 58 -12.28 -7.28 0.46
N ASN A 59 -13.33 -7.36 -0.36
CA ASN A 59 -13.21 -7.52 -1.81
C ASN A 59 -12.49 -6.35 -2.49
N VAL A 60 -12.42 -5.17 -1.87
CA VAL A 60 -11.67 -4.03 -2.44
C VAL A 60 -10.18 -4.33 -2.58
N MET A 61 -9.63 -5.29 -1.81
CA MET A 61 -8.21 -5.66 -1.89
C MET A 61 -7.88 -6.43 -3.18
N SER A 62 -8.86 -7.09 -3.80
CA SER A 62 -8.60 -7.99 -4.93
C SER A 62 -8.11 -7.26 -6.18
N PRO A 63 -8.74 -6.17 -6.66
CA PRO A 63 -8.29 -5.48 -7.86
C PRO A 63 -6.81 -5.02 -7.83
N PRO A 64 -6.32 -4.29 -6.80
CA PRO A 64 -4.91 -3.89 -6.76
C PRO A 64 -3.95 -5.07 -6.66
N MET A 65 -4.31 -6.14 -5.93
CA MET A 65 -3.47 -7.34 -5.85
C MET A 65 -3.36 -8.03 -7.21
N LEU A 66 -4.48 -8.21 -7.91
CA LEU A 66 -4.49 -8.83 -9.24
C LEU A 66 -3.73 -7.97 -10.26
N GLY A 67 -3.90 -6.64 -10.21
CA GLY A 67 -3.16 -5.70 -11.05
C GLY A 67 -1.65 -5.81 -10.89
N LEU A 68 -1.16 -5.92 -9.66
CA LEU A 68 0.27 -6.09 -9.38
C LEU A 68 0.85 -7.43 -9.85
N PHE A 69 0.03 -8.46 -10.04
CA PHE A 69 0.45 -9.75 -10.59
C PHE A 69 0.35 -9.86 -12.13
N THR A 70 0.02 -8.77 -12.82
CA THR A 70 0.07 -8.70 -14.30
C THR A 70 1.49 -8.42 -14.82
N GLU A 71 1.71 -8.56 -16.12
CA GLU A 71 2.96 -8.13 -16.77
C GLU A 71 3.23 -6.62 -16.59
N ALA A 72 2.19 -5.80 -16.65
CA ALA A 72 2.29 -4.36 -16.35
C ALA A 72 2.68 -4.12 -14.89
N GLY A 73 2.10 -4.90 -13.96
CA GLY A 73 2.47 -4.90 -12.54
C GLY A 73 3.92 -5.30 -12.28
N GLY A 74 4.49 -6.18 -13.11
CA GLY A 74 5.92 -6.52 -13.09
C GLY A 74 6.87 -5.34 -13.37
N LYS A 75 6.34 -4.19 -13.81
CA LYS A 75 7.09 -2.95 -14.04
C LYS A 75 6.93 -1.93 -12.90
N VAL A 76 6.09 -2.23 -11.90
CA VAL A 76 5.80 -1.34 -10.77
C VAL A 76 6.45 -1.90 -9.50
N THR A 77 7.27 -1.09 -8.83
CA THR A 77 7.93 -1.47 -7.57
C THR A 77 8.09 -0.26 -6.64
N GLY A 78 8.18 -0.51 -5.34
CA GLY A 78 8.34 0.51 -4.30
C GLY A 78 7.12 1.41 -4.10
N GLN A 79 5.94 1.03 -4.61
CA GLN A 79 4.71 1.81 -4.50
C GLN A 79 3.79 1.28 -3.39
N ARG A 80 2.92 2.16 -2.90
CA ARG A 80 1.76 1.84 -2.07
C ARG A 80 0.47 2.15 -2.83
N PHE A 81 -0.50 1.26 -2.67
CA PHE A 81 -1.86 1.39 -3.21
C PHE A 81 -2.87 1.39 -2.08
N ILE A 82 -3.85 2.29 -2.14
CA ILE A 82 -5.00 2.30 -1.23
C ILE A 82 -6.16 1.66 -1.98
N ALA A 83 -6.62 0.51 -1.50
CA ALA A 83 -7.53 -0.36 -2.23
C ALA A 83 -8.89 0.28 -2.54
N VAL A 84 -9.44 1.08 -1.62
CA VAL A 84 -10.66 1.87 -1.88
C VAL A 84 -10.48 3.01 -2.89
N GLU A 85 -9.24 3.35 -3.25
CA GLU A 85 -8.94 4.36 -4.29
C GLU A 85 -8.71 3.72 -5.66
N TRP A 86 -8.83 2.39 -5.79
CA TRP A 86 -8.69 1.70 -7.06
C TRP A 86 -9.90 1.98 -7.96
N ASP A 87 -9.65 2.43 -9.18
CA ASP A 87 -10.69 2.77 -10.16
C ASP A 87 -10.81 1.66 -11.21
N GLU A 88 -11.87 0.87 -11.12
CA GLU A 88 -12.14 -0.21 -12.08
C GLU A 88 -12.34 0.29 -13.52
N SER A 89 -12.71 1.55 -13.72
CA SER A 89 -12.89 2.13 -15.06
C SER A 89 -11.57 2.35 -15.80
N LEU A 90 -10.45 2.43 -15.06
CA LEU A 90 -9.10 2.53 -15.62
C LEU A 90 -8.50 1.15 -15.96
N GLY A 91 -9.24 0.06 -15.69
CA GLY A 91 -8.79 -1.30 -15.92
C GLY A 91 -7.79 -1.81 -14.88
N ILE A 92 -7.04 -2.85 -15.24
CA ILE A 92 -6.22 -3.62 -14.30
C ILE A 92 -4.75 -3.16 -14.22
N ASP A 93 -4.33 -2.21 -15.07
CA ASP A 93 -2.95 -1.73 -15.09
C ASP A 93 -2.64 -0.89 -13.84
N PRO A 94 -1.77 -1.36 -12.92
CA PRO A 94 -1.46 -0.62 -11.70
C PRO A 94 -0.73 0.70 -11.95
N ALA A 95 -0.08 0.91 -13.10
CA ALA A 95 0.59 2.18 -13.40
C ALA A 95 -0.40 3.30 -13.79
N ALA A 96 -1.62 2.95 -14.20
CA ALA A 96 -2.69 3.89 -14.49
C ALA A 96 -3.49 4.30 -13.24
N GLN A 97 -3.28 3.59 -12.13
CA GLN A 97 -4.06 3.71 -10.90
C GLN A 97 -3.45 4.73 -9.95
N GLN A 98 -4.25 5.22 -8.99
CA GLN A 98 -3.72 6.09 -7.96
C GLN A 98 -2.78 5.32 -7.03
N HIS A 99 -1.55 5.81 -6.91
CA HIS A 99 -0.54 5.27 -6.01
C HIS A 99 0.42 6.34 -5.51
N ALA A 100 1.19 5.99 -4.49
CA ALA A 100 2.26 6.85 -3.97
C ALA A 100 3.50 6.01 -3.65
N PRO A 101 4.67 6.62 -3.46
CA PRO A 101 5.83 5.89 -2.95
C PRO A 101 5.52 5.28 -1.57
N ALA A 102 5.88 4.01 -1.38
CA ALA A 102 5.82 3.38 -0.05
C ALA A 102 6.72 4.17 0.93
N ALA A 103 6.38 4.14 2.21
CA ALA A 103 7.17 4.75 3.30
C ALA A 103 7.33 6.29 3.23
N TRP A 104 6.49 6.96 2.45
CA TRP A 104 6.30 8.41 2.41
C TRP A 104 7.56 9.28 2.22
N PRO A 105 8.52 8.94 1.32
CA PRO A 105 9.72 9.75 1.08
C PRO A 105 9.43 11.19 0.65
N GLN A 106 8.27 11.47 0.06
CA GLN A 106 7.81 12.81 -0.29
C GLN A 106 7.63 13.75 0.91
N LEU A 107 7.52 13.20 2.13
CA LEU A 107 7.46 13.99 3.35
C LEU A 107 8.84 14.44 3.84
N ALA A 108 9.92 13.85 3.31
CA ALA A 108 11.28 14.23 3.65
C ALA A 108 11.68 15.54 2.96
N LYS A 109 12.41 16.40 3.68
CA LYS A 109 13.05 17.57 3.07
C LYS A 109 14.31 17.11 2.31
N PRO A 110 14.46 17.43 1.02
CA PRO A 110 15.65 17.10 0.27
C PRO A 110 16.88 17.76 0.89
N PHE A 111 17.99 17.02 0.99
CA PHE A 111 19.26 17.56 1.48
C PHE A 111 19.72 18.79 0.67
N SER A 112 19.39 18.84 -0.61
CA SER A 112 19.68 20.00 -1.49
C SER A 112 18.97 21.30 -1.08
N LYS A 113 17.96 21.25 -0.22
CA LYS A 113 17.20 22.41 0.27
C LYS A 113 17.52 22.79 1.73
N MET A 114 18.57 22.21 2.32
CA MET A 114 19.00 22.48 3.71
C MET A 114 20.26 23.37 3.80
N ARG A 115 20.66 24.03 2.72
CA ARG A 115 21.72 25.05 2.71
C ARG A 115 21.14 26.43 2.52
#